data_AF-A0A7W8Q537-F1
#
_entry.id   AF-A0A7W8Q537-F1
#
_cell.length_a   1.000
_cell.length_b   1.000
_cell.length_c   1.000
_cell.angle_alpha   90.00
_cell.angle_beta   90.00
_cell.angle_gamma   90.00
#
_symmetry.space_group_name_H-M   'P 1'
#
loop_
_entity.id
_entity.type
_entity.pdbx_description
1 polymer ?
#
loop_
_entity_poly.entity_id
_entity_poly.type
_entity_poly.pdbx_seq_one_letter_code
_entity_poly.pdbx_strand_id
1 'polypeptide(L)' 'MPSRVLARHRKVIATPYIGGLTPQATEHQALETVSQVEAMLRGAIPEVAVNAARASRVGRFAGGGNTATPSSVSTSL' A
#
# COMPACT_ATOMS: atom_id res chain seq x y z
N MET A 1 18.75 -5.34 12.83
CA MET A 1 19.08 -4.98 14.23
C MET A 1 20.53 -4.53 14.30
N PRO A 2 20.88 -3.53 15.13
CA PRO A 2 22.27 -3.05 15.24
C PRO A 2 23.20 -4.14 15.77
N SER A 3 24.48 -4.07 15.41
CA SER A 3 25.48 -5.03 15.90
C SER A 3 25.62 -4.95 17.42
N ARG A 4 25.95 -6.07 18.07
CA ARG A 4 26.10 -6.12 19.54
C ARG A 4 27.17 -5.16 20.06
N VAL A 5 28.23 -4.94 19.28
CA VAL A 5 29.29 -3.98 19.61
C VAL A 5 28.74 -2.55 19.67
N LEU A 6 27.95 -2.15 18.66
CA LEU A 6 27.32 -0.82 18.62
C LEU A 6 26.24 -0.66 19.69
N ALA A 7 25.42 -1.69 19.92
CA ALA A 7 24.35 -1.64 20.92
C ALA A 7 24.87 -1.51 22.36
N ARG A 8 26.12 -1.94 22.64
CA ARG A 8 26.77 -1.79 23.96
C ARG A 8 27.57 -0.50 24.11
N HIS A 9 27.70 0.30 23.05
CA HIS A 9 28.55 1.49 23.08
C HIS A 9 27.90 2.63 23.88
N ARG A 10 28.64 3.22 24.83
CA ARG A 10 28.10 4.21 25.80
C ARG A 10 27.55 5.50 25.19
N LYS A 11 27.93 5.84 23.96
CA LYS A 11 27.46 7.03 23.23
C LYS A 11 26.33 6.73 22.24
N VAL A 12 25.75 5.53 22.28
CA VAL A 12 24.74 5.08 21.32
C VAL A 12 23.47 4.71 22.07
N ILE A 13 22.33 5.18 21.56
CA ILE A 13 21.02 4.63 21.92
C ILE A 13 20.58 3.76 20.74
N ALA A 14 20.54 2.45 20.95
CA ALA A 14 20.08 1.48 19.97
C ALA A 14 18.59 1.21 20.20
N THR A 15 17.77 1.41 19.17
CA THR A 15 16.33 1.09 19.19
C THR A 15 16.03 -0.05 18.21
N PRO A 16 15.11 -0.98 18.53
CA PRO A 16 14.87 -2.16 17.70
C PRO A 16 13.89 -1.87 16.54
N TYR A 17 14.23 -0.92 15.66
CA TYR A 17 13.43 -0.56 14.48
C TYR A 17 11.97 -0.20 14.81
N ILE A 18 11.79 0.66 15.82
CA ILE A 18 10.46 1.03 16.36
C ILE A 18 9.92 2.36 15.82
N GLY A 19 10.59 2.99 14.85
CA GLY A 19 10.28 4.35 14.40
C GLY A 19 8.88 4.52 13.80
N GLY A 20 8.31 3.46 13.19
CA GLY A 20 6.95 3.45 12.63
C GLY A 20 5.94 2.66 13.45
N LEU A 21 6.27 2.25 14.67
CA LEU A 21 5.48 1.28 15.44
C LEU A 21 4.57 1.91 16.51
N THR A 22 4.22 3.19 16.36
CA THR A 22 3.09 3.74 17.13
C THR A 22 1.78 3.14 16.60
N PRO A 23 0.74 2.97 17.43
CA PRO A 23 -0.55 2.45 16.97
C PRO A 23 -1.07 3.19 15.74
N GLN A 24 -1.03 4.53 15.76
CA GLN A 24 -1.51 5.38 14.67
C GLN A 24 -0.72 5.18 13.38
N ALA A 25 0.61 5.06 13.46
CA ALA A 25 1.44 4.86 12.29
C ALA A 25 1.25 3.46 11.69
N THR A 26 1.15 2.43 12.54
CA THR A 26 0.94 1.04 12.09
C THR A 26 -0.45 0.86 11.48
N GLU A 27 -1.49 1.42 12.10
CA GLU A 27 -2.86 1.38 11.55
C GLU A 27 -2.95 2.10 10.20
N HIS A 28 -2.38 3.30 10.10
CA HIS A 28 -2.35 4.04 8.85
C HIS A 28 -1.61 3.27 7.75
N GLN A 29 -0.42 2.72 8.04
CA GLN A 29 0.35 1.94 7.07
C GLN A 29 -0.40 0.68 6.60
N ALA A 30 -1.12 0.02 7.50
CA ALA A 30 -1.92 -1.15 7.16
C ALA A 30 -3.07 -0.78 6.22
N LEU A 31 -3.84 0.26 6.55
CA LEU A 31 -4.97 0.71 5.73
C LEU A 31 -4.50 1.28 4.39
N GLU A 32 -3.43 2.07 4.38
CA GLU A 32 -2.83 2.62 3.17
C GLU A 32 -2.37 1.50 2.22
N THR A 33 -1.75 0.45 2.74
CA THR A 33 -1.37 -0.72 1.94
C THR A 33 -2.57 -1.36 1.25
N VAL A 34 -3.70 -1.51 1.96
CA VAL A 34 -4.93 -2.06 1.38
C VAL A 34 -5.47 -1.14 0.28
N SER A 35 -5.52 0.17 0.51
CA SER A 35 -5.96 1.16 -0.49
C SER A 35 -5.11 1.11 -1.78
N GLN A 36 -3.80 0.96 -1.65
CA GLN A 36 -2.91 0.83 -2.81
C GLN A 36 -3.16 -0.46 -3.60
N VAL A 37 -3.39 -1.59 -2.92
CA VAL A 37 -3.76 -2.86 -3.57
C VAL A 37 -5.09 -2.72 -4.30
N GLU A 38 -6.07 -2.09 -3.66
CA GLU A 38 -7.37 -1.84 -4.26
C GLU A 38 -7.27 -0.98 -5.53
N ALA A 39 -6.46 0.08 -5.51
CA ALA A 39 -6.18 0.91 -6.70
C ALA A 39 -5.55 0.08 -7.82
N MET A 40 -4.55 -0.75 -7.52
CA MET A 40 -3.90 -1.62 -8.51
C MET A 40 -4.87 -2.64 -9.11
N LEU A 41 -5.77 -3.23 -8.32
CA LEU A 41 -6.78 -4.17 -8.80
C LEU A 41 -7.79 -3.51 -9.75
N ARG A 42 -8.07 -2.22 -9.56
CA ARG A 42 -8.85 -1.40 -10.51
C ARG A 42 -8.06 -0.94 -11.73
N GLY A 43 -6.79 -1.31 -11.86
CA GLY A 43 -5.90 -0.84 -12.92
C GLY A 43 -5.45 0.61 -12.76
N ALA A 44 -5.65 1.22 -11.58
CA ALA A 44 -5.19 2.56 -11.27
C ALA A 44 -3.78 2.55 -10.65
N ILE A 45 -3.04 3.64 -10.85
CA ILE A 45 -1.77 3.87 -10.16
C ILE A 45 -2.07 4.36 -8.74
N PRO A 46 -1.46 3.78 -7.69
CA PRO A 46 -1.62 4.29 -6.33
C PRO A 46 -1.12 5.72 -6.16
N GLU A 47 -1.76 6.51 -5.29
CA GLU A 47 -1.46 7.93 -5.10
C GLU A 47 0.01 8.18 -4.70
N VAL A 48 0.52 7.38 -3.76
CA VAL A 48 1.90 7.50 -3.24
C VAL A 48 2.91 6.62 -3.99
N ALA A 49 2.63 6.28 -5.25
CA ALA A 49 3.51 5.44 -6.06
C ALA A 49 4.86 6.14 -6.33
N VAL A 50 5.92 5.63 -5.70
CA VAL A 50 7.29 6.17 -5.83
C VAL A 50 7.92 5.99 -7.22
N ASN A 51 7.37 5.10 -8.06
CA ASN A 51 7.93 4.71 -9.35
C ASN A 51 6.86 4.54 -10.45
N ALA A 52 5.82 5.38 -10.44
CA ALA A 52 4.70 5.31 -11.38
C ALA A 52 5.11 5.18 -12.86
N ALA A 53 6.13 5.94 -13.30
CA ALA A 53 6.63 5.91 -14.68
C ALA A 53 7.18 4.54 -15.13
N ARG A 54 7.47 3.62 -14.21
CA ARG A 54 7.98 2.27 -14.49
C ARG A 54 6.96 1.17 -14.20
N ALA A 55 5.70 1.52 -13.94
CA ALA A 55 4.65 0.59 -13.53
C ALA A 55 4.10 -0.26 -14.70
N SER A 56 4.89 -1.21 -15.21
CA SER A 56 4.54 -2.06 -16.37
C SER A 56 3.54 -3.20 -16.08
N ARG A 57 3.19 -3.41 -14.80
CA ARG A 57 2.37 -4.54 -14.35
C ARG A 57 0.95 -4.18 -13.93
N VAL A 58 0.63 -2.89 -13.71
CA VAL A 58 -0.64 -2.46 -13.12
C VAL A 58 -1.84 -2.86 -14.01
N GLY A 59 -1.72 -2.72 -15.33
CA GLY A 59 -2.76 -3.14 -16.27
C GLY A 59 -3.03 -4.66 -16.31
N ARG A 60 -2.17 -5.50 -15.71
CA ARG A 60 -2.39 -6.96 -15.65
C ARG A 60 -3.51 -7.34 -14.68
N PHE A 61 -3.85 -6.47 -13.73
CA PHE A 61 -4.88 -6.74 -12.72
C PHE A 61 -6.28 -6.28 -13.16
N ALA A 62 -6.37 -5.42 -14.19
CA ALA A 62 -7.62 -4.83 -14.68
C ALA A 62 -8.60 -5.82 -15.35
N GLY A 63 -8.28 -7.12 -15.38
CA GLY A 63 -9.07 -8.17 -16.05
C GLY A 63 -9.83 -9.13 -15.13
N GLY A 64 -9.76 -8.98 -13.79
CA GLY A 64 -10.44 -9.87 -12.84
C GLY A 64 -11.89 -9.47 -12.50
N GLY A 65 -12.34 -8.31 -12.98
CA GLY A 65 -13.70 -7.83 -12.80
C GLY A 65 -14.64 -8.53 -13.79
N ASN A 66 -15.49 -9.40 -13.24
CA ASN A 66 -16.68 -9.95 -13.88
C ASN A 66 -17.29 -8.93 -14.86
N THR A 67 -17.50 -9.35 -16.12
CA THR A 67 -18.28 -8.61 -17.12
C THR A 67 -19.76 -8.61 -16.69
N ALA A 68 -20.08 -7.93 -15.59
CA ALA A 68 -21.43 -7.54 -15.27
C ALA A 68 -21.74 -6.35 -16.18
N THR A 69 -22.29 -6.68 -17.34
CA THR A 69 -23.01 -5.77 -18.22
C THR A 69 -23.88 -4.87 -17.34
N PRO A 70 -23.75 -3.53 -17.37
CA PRO A 70 -24.69 -2.67 -16.68
C PRO A 70 -26.01 -2.81 -17.43
N SER A 71 -26.94 -3.61 -16.88
CA SER A 71 -28.33 -3.63 -17.33
C SER A 71 -28.88 -2.23 -17.16
N SER A 72 -29.16 -1.58 -18.30
CA SER A 72 -29.86 -0.31 -18.38
C SER A 72 -31.22 -0.44 -17.69
N VAL A 73 -31.33 0.05 -16.45
CA VAL A 73 -32.64 0.28 -15.86
C VAL A 73 -33.17 1.58 -16.47
N SER A 74 -33.96 1.43 -17.52
CA SER A 74 -34.85 2.46 -18.03
C SER A 74 -35.95 2.65 -17.00
N THR A 75 -35.81 3.66 -16.15
CA THR A 75 -36.93 4.14 -15.33
C THR A 75 -37.68 5.18 -16.15
N SER A 76 -38.65 4.73 -16.93
CA SER A 76 -39.82 5.54 -17.29
C SER A 76 -40.91 5.26 -16.26
N LEU A 77 -41.35 6.31 -15.58
CA LEU A 77 -42.75 6.71 -15.33
C LEU A 77 -42.74 7.99 -14.48
#